data_AF-W9Z4N7-F1
#
_entry.id   AF-W9Z4N7-F1
#
_cell.length_a   1.000
_cell.length_b   1.000
_cell.length_c   1.000
_cell.angle_alpha   90.00
_cell.angle_beta   90.00
_cell.angle_gamma   90.00
#
_symmetry.space_group_name_H-M   'P 1'
#
loop_
_entity.id
_entity.type
_entity.pdbx_description
1 polymer ?
#
loop_
_entity_poly.entity_id
_entity_poly.type
_entity_poly.pdbx_seq_one_letter_code
_entity_poly.pdbx_strand_id
1 'polypeptide(L)'
;MQNLLPLRSAELTGIVHNSAAYDLIVAQQPSDGRALSSPRRNARGAVKWPLDPPCVVELILHDNDPSKAYLHSPYWFCTIEIEALNHESLKSDTLTGTLTSSLHKVKMHDSRDHGVFVFGDLYVKYPGYFRLKFTVFEMRQG
;
A
#
# COMPACT_ATOMS: atom_id res chain seq x y z
N MET A 1 4.10 -11.44 -34.37
CA MET A 1 3.96 -11.61 -32.92
C MET A 1 5.36 -11.62 -32.34
N GLN A 2 5.75 -10.55 -31.65
CA GLN A 2 7.08 -10.47 -31.04
C GLN A 2 7.03 -11.24 -29.71
N ASN A 3 7.85 -12.27 -29.59
CA ASN A 3 8.06 -12.98 -28.33
C ASN A 3 8.74 -12.00 -27.36
N LEU A 4 7.97 -11.47 -26.41
CA LEU A 4 8.53 -10.77 -25.26
C LEU A 4 9.33 -11.80 -24.46
N LEU A 5 10.62 -11.53 -24.28
CA LEU A 5 11.46 -12.29 -23.34
C LEU A 5 10.78 -12.27 -21.96
N PRO A 6 10.90 -13.34 -21.16
CA PRO A 6 10.42 -13.31 -19.78
C PRO A 6 11.18 -12.18 -19.07
N LEU A 7 10.47 -11.08 -18.82
CA LEU A 7 11.01 -9.91 -18.14
C LEU A 7 11.55 -10.41 -16.80
N ARG A 8 12.85 -10.25 -16.58
CA ARG A 8 13.43 -10.61 -15.27
C ARG A 8 12.80 -9.68 -14.24
N SER A 9 12.67 -10.11 -12.99
CA SER A 9 12.09 -9.28 -11.92
C SER A 9 12.70 -7.86 -11.90
N ALA A 10 13.99 -7.76 -12.26
CA ALA A 10 14.78 -6.57 -12.53
C ALA A 10 14.06 -5.46 -13.35
N GLU A 11 13.31 -5.83 -14.38
CA GLU A 11 12.67 -4.93 -15.35
C GLU A 11 11.25 -4.51 -14.92
N LEU A 12 10.65 -5.21 -13.95
CA LEU A 12 9.28 -4.95 -13.48
C LEU A 12 9.17 -3.62 -12.70
N THR A 13 10.24 -3.20 -12.01
CA THR A 13 10.28 -2.04 -11.10
C THR A 13 11.20 -0.90 -11.57
N GLY A 14 11.68 -0.95 -12.82
CA GLY A 14 12.34 0.19 -13.43
C GLY A 14 11.43 1.43 -13.32
N ILE A 15 12.03 2.62 -13.16
CA ILE A 15 11.33 3.90 -12.94
C ILE A 15 10.50 4.27 -14.18
N VAL A 16 9.38 3.59 -14.34
CA VAL A 16 8.32 3.88 -15.29
C VAL A 16 7.06 3.81 -14.45
N HIS A 17 6.41 4.95 -14.27
CA HIS A 17 5.21 5.10 -13.42
C HIS A 17 4.01 4.24 -13.84
N ASN A 18 4.17 3.37 -14.84
CA ASN A 18 3.15 2.52 -15.40
C ASN A 18 3.82 1.36 -16.15
N SER A 19 4.36 0.40 -15.39
CA SER A 19 4.93 -0.83 -15.95
C SER A 19 3.79 -1.81 -16.22
N ALA A 20 3.63 -2.26 -17.46
CA ALA A 20 2.67 -3.34 -17.79
C ALA A 20 3.03 -4.69 -17.15
N ALA A 21 4.08 -4.71 -16.34
CA ALA A 21 4.65 -5.88 -15.72
C ALA A 21 4.08 -6.13 -14.31
N TYR A 22 3.31 -5.19 -13.74
CA TYR A 22 2.56 -5.42 -12.52
C TYR A 22 1.29 -4.55 -12.46
N ASP A 23 0.30 -5.02 -11.69
CA ASP A 23 -0.85 -4.24 -11.26
C ASP A 23 -0.83 -4.06 -9.74
N LEU A 24 -1.25 -2.88 -9.30
CA LEU A 24 -1.48 -2.56 -7.90
C LEU A 24 -2.96 -2.21 -7.69
N ILE A 25 -3.70 -3.09 -7.02
CA ILE A 25 -5.16 -3.00 -6.91
C ILE A 25 -5.53 -2.69 -5.46
N VAL A 26 -6.32 -1.64 -5.24
CA VAL A 26 -6.86 -1.36 -3.90
C VAL A 26 -8.04 -2.31 -3.65
N ALA A 27 -7.76 -3.45 -3.01
CA ALA A 27 -8.73 -4.49 -2.71
C ALA A 27 -9.71 -4.08 -1.59
N GLN A 28 -9.26 -3.24 -0.65
CA GLN A 28 -10.10 -2.69 0.42
C GLN A 28 -9.77 -1.23 0.68
N GLN A 29 -10.79 -0.36 0.58
CA GLN A 29 -10.69 1.06 0.89
C GLN A 29 -11.24 1.34 2.30
N PRO A 30 -10.65 2.29 3.04
CA PRO A 30 -11.22 2.72 4.31
C PRO A 30 -12.49 3.53 4.04
N SER A 31 -13.56 3.25 4.76
CA SER A 31 -14.84 3.95 4.63
C SER A 31 -14.92 5.16 5.55
N ASP A 32 -14.38 5.02 6.78
CA ASP A 32 -14.40 6.06 7.79
C ASP A 32 -13.01 6.27 8.40
N GLY A 33 -12.67 7.55 8.60
CA GLY A 33 -11.48 7.97 9.33
C GLY A 33 -11.85 9.06 10.32
N ARG A 34 -11.75 8.78 11.61
CA ARG A 34 -12.00 9.81 12.63
C ARG A 34 -10.71 10.57 12.92
N ALA A 35 -10.69 11.85 12.54
CA ALA A 35 -9.57 12.72 12.86
C ALA A 35 -9.27 12.72 14.37
N LEU A 36 -7.99 12.57 14.72
CA LEU A 36 -7.57 12.61 16.13
C LEU A 36 -8.02 13.92 16.77
N SER A 37 -8.82 13.82 17.84
CA SER A 37 -9.33 15.02 18.50
C SER A 37 -8.18 15.87 19.05
N SER A 38 -8.31 17.19 18.86
CA SER A 38 -7.39 18.29 19.23
C SER A 38 -6.26 17.98 20.23
N PRO A 39 -5.02 18.47 19.99
CA PRO A 39 -3.85 18.27 20.87
C PRO A 39 -3.99 18.84 22.30
N ARG A 40 -5.12 19.49 22.64
CA ARG A 40 -5.37 20.07 23.97
C ARG A 40 -5.74 19.06 25.06
N ARG A 41 -5.99 17.78 24.74
CA ARG A 41 -6.15 16.74 25.76
C ARG A 41 -4.86 15.92 25.86
N ASN A 42 -4.20 16.06 27.01
CA ASN A 42 -2.98 15.36 27.39
C ASN A 42 -3.02 13.87 26.99
N ALA A 43 -1.94 13.45 26.33
CA ALA A 43 -1.78 12.28 25.49
C ALA A 43 -1.71 10.90 26.20
N ARG A 44 -2.39 10.71 27.33
CA ARG A 44 -2.39 9.43 28.06
C ARG A 44 -3.80 8.81 28.15
N GLY A 45 -4.52 8.78 27.04
CA GLY A 45 -5.87 8.18 27.00
C GLY A 45 -6.76 8.58 25.83
N ALA A 46 -6.26 9.38 24.87
CA ALA A 46 -7.01 9.63 23.65
C ALA A 46 -7.09 8.34 22.83
N VAL A 47 -8.30 7.76 22.72
CA VAL A 47 -8.56 6.61 21.84
C VAL A 47 -8.27 7.04 20.41
N LYS A 48 -7.25 6.44 19.80
CA LYS A 48 -6.95 6.61 18.38
C LYS A 48 -7.86 5.65 17.61
N TRP A 49 -8.57 6.18 16.62
CA TRP A 49 -9.44 5.38 15.76
C TRP A 49 -8.71 5.17 14.44
N PRO A 50 -8.25 3.94 14.16
CA PRO A 50 -7.60 3.69 12.89
C PRO A 50 -8.59 3.88 11.76
N LEU A 51 -8.07 4.06 10.55
CA LEU A 51 -8.87 3.96 9.34
C LEU A 51 -9.50 2.56 9.28
N ASP A 52 -10.82 2.52 9.17
CA ASP A 52 -11.60 1.28 9.21
C ASP A 52 -12.59 1.25 8.02
N PRO A 53 -12.70 0.13 7.28
CA PRO A 53 -11.85 -1.06 7.36
C PRO A 53 -10.39 -0.79 6.93
N PRO A 54 -9.41 -1.62 7.31
CA PRO A 54 -7.99 -1.36 7.02
C PRO A 54 -7.72 -1.29 5.52
N CYS A 55 -6.73 -0.52 5.08
CA CYS A 55 -6.40 -0.48 3.66
C CYS A 55 -5.71 -1.78 3.25
N VAL A 56 -6.20 -2.42 2.19
CA VAL A 56 -5.58 -3.61 1.63
C VAL A 56 -5.29 -3.37 0.16
N VAL A 57 -4.04 -3.59 -0.24
CA VAL A 57 -3.58 -3.39 -1.61
C VAL A 57 -2.97 -4.68 -2.12
N GLU A 58 -3.46 -5.16 -3.25
CA GLU A 58 -2.99 -6.38 -3.89
C GLU A 58 -1.92 -6.07 -4.95
N LEU A 59 -0.85 -6.87 -4.95
CA LEU A 59 0.20 -6.86 -5.97
C LEU A 59 0.03 -8.08 -6.89
N ILE A 60 -0.16 -7.80 -8.17
CA ILE A 60 -0.20 -8.81 -9.23
C ILE A 60 0.99 -8.58 -10.13
N LEU A 61 1.90 -9.56 -10.23
CA LEU A 61 2.98 -9.52 -11.21
C LEU A 61 2.59 -10.28 -12.48
N HIS A 62 2.94 -9.72 -13.63
CA HIS A 62 2.74 -10.30 -14.96
C HIS A 62 4.05 -10.86 -15.50
N ASP A 63 4.68 -11.77 -14.76
CA ASP A 63 6.00 -12.35 -15.06
C ASP A 63 5.94 -13.69 -15.81
N ASN A 64 4.72 -14.18 -16.10
CA ASN A 64 4.44 -15.52 -16.66
C ASN A 64 5.04 -16.68 -15.83
N ASP A 65 5.43 -16.46 -14.57
CA ASP A 65 5.92 -17.52 -13.69
C ASP A 65 4.75 -18.26 -13.02
N PRO A 66 4.49 -19.54 -13.38
CA PRO A 66 3.40 -20.30 -12.78
C PRO A 66 3.63 -20.60 -11.29
N SER A 67 4.87 -20.52 -10.81
CA SER A 67 5.20 -20.78 -9.40
C SER A 67 4.84 -19.61 -8.49
N LYS A 68 4.66 -18.41 -9.05
CA LYS A 68 4.46 -17.15 -8.32
C LYS A 68 5.50 -16.96 -7.22
N ALA A 69 6.79 -17.20 -7.52
CA ALA A 69 7.86 -17.14 -6.52
C ALA A 69 7.91 -15.78 -5.79
N TYR A 70 7.46 -14.71 -6.44
CA TYR A 70 7.39 -13.37 -5.87
C TYR A 70 6.56 -13.29 -4.57
N LEU A 71 5.53 -14.14 -4.40
CA LEU A 71 4.71 -14.20 -3.20
C LEU A 71 5.50 -14.60 -1.95
N HIS A 72 6.65 -15.25 -2.14
CA HIS A 72 7.54 -15.69 -1.09
C HIS A 72 8.77 -14.79 -0.92
N SER A 73 8.91 -13.77 -1.76
CA SER A 73 10.06 -12.86 -1.70
C SER A 73 9.91 -11.89 -0.51
N PRO A 74 10.91 -11.84 0.40
CA PRO A 74 10.89 -10.93 1.55
C PRO A 74 11.25 -9.48 1.17
N TYR A 75 11.55 -9.23 -0.10
CA TYR A 75 12.09 -7.95 -0.56
C TYR A 75 11.02 -6.97 -1.02
N TRP A 76 9.75 -7.39 -1.08
CA TRP A 76 8.65 -6.53 -1.48
C TRP A 76 8.05 -5.81 -0.28
N PHE A 77 7.96 -4.49 -0.40
CA PHE A 77 7.28 -3.64 0.57
C PHE A 77 6.53 -2.52 -0.16
N CYS A 78 5.51 -2.00 0.50
CA CYS A 78 4.68 -0.91 -0.01
C CYS A 78 4.63 0.20 1.02
N THR A 79 4.82 1.44 0.59
CA THR A 79 4.62 2.63 1.42
C THR A 79 3.29 3.29 1.08
N ILE A 80 2.74 4.02 2.06
CA ILE A 80 1.54 4.82 1.89
C ILE A 80 1.83 6.28 2.21
N GLU A 81 1.36 7.15 1.33
CA GLU A 81 1.41 8.60 1.47
C GLU A 81 0.00 9.19 1.35
N ILE A 82 -0.18 10.39 1.87
CA ILE A 82 -1.45 11.12 1.78
C ILE A 82 -1.32 12.29 0.81
N GLU A 83 -2.29 12.43 -0.08
CA GLU A 83 -2.37 13.51 -1.06
C GLU A 83 -3.67 14.32 -0.86
N ALA A 84 -3.57 15.64 -1.01
CA ALA A 84 -4.71 16.54 -0.90
C ALA A 84 -5.48 16.55 -2.22
N LEU A 85 -6.81 16.51 -2.15
CA LEU A 85 -7.65 16.52 -3.35
C LEU A 85 -7.63 17.86 -4.11
N ASN A 86 -7.47 18.98 -3.40
CA ASN A 86 -7.69 20.33 -3.93
C ASN A 86 -6.46 21.25 -3.84
N HIS A 87 -5.24 20.71 -3.92
CA HIS A 87 -3.99 21.48 -3.73
C HIS A 87 -3.87 22.23 -2.38
N GLU A 88 -4.69 21.87 -1.39
CA GLU A 88 -4.54 22.39 -0.03
C GLU A 88 -3.20 21.95 0.56
N SER A 89 -2.57 22.81 1.35
CA SER A 89 -1.31 22.50 2.02
C SER A 89 -1.54 21.39 3.06
N LEU A 90 -1.07 20.19 2.75
CA LEU A 90 -1.05 19.06 3.67
C LEU A 90 0.03 19.28 4.73
N LYS A 91 -0.32 19.07 6.00
CA LYS A 91 0.68 18.98 7.06
C LYS A 91 1.38 17.62 6.97
N SER A 92 2.69 17.60 7.15
CA SER A 92 3.48 16.37 7.05
C SER A 92 3.07 15.28 8.04
N ASP A 93 2.41 15.65 9.14
CA ASP A 93 1.92 14.76 10.20
C ASP A 93 0.41 14.46 10.08
N THR A 94 -0.18 14.66 8.90
CA THR A 94 -1.62 14.39 8.68
C THR A 94 -1.93 12.90 8.70
N LEU A 95 -1.09 12.06 8.09
CA LEU A 95 -1.18 10.60 8.16
C LEU A 95 -0.09 10.09 9.11
N THR A 96 -0.46 9.23 10.06
CA THR A 96 0.46 8.68 11.06
C THR A 96 0.15 7.21 11.32
N GLY A 97 1.06 6.52 12.01
CA GLY A 97 0.98 5.08 12.28
C GLY A 97 2.02 4.31 11.49
N THR A 98 1.67 3.11 11.05
CA THR A 98 2.55 2.23 10.27
C THR A 98 2.38 2.51 8.78
N LEU A 99 3.26 3.34 8.21
CA LEU A 99 3.20 3.80 6.81
C LEU A 99 3.90 2.87 5.81
N THR A 100 4.32 1.69 6.24
CA THR A 100 5.02 0.70 5.39
C THR A 100 4.51 -0.68 5.72
N SER A 101 4.22 -1.48 4.69
CA SER A 101 3.72 -2.84 4.82
C SER A 101 4.57 -3.79 3.97
N SER A 102 4.90 -4.96 4.52
CA SER A 102 5.57 -6.04 3.78
C SER A 102 4.55 -6.83 2.95
N LEU A 103 5.02 -7.55 1.93
CA LEU A 103 4.14 -8.44 1.16
C LEU A 103 3.69 -9.63 2.03
N HIS A 104 2.38 -9.82 2.14
CA HIS A 104 1.76 -10.96 2.80
C HIS A 104 1.12 -11.87 1.76
N LYS A 105 1.48 -13.16 1.80
CA LYS A 105 0.79 -14.20 1.04
C LYS A 105 -0.48 -14.61 1.80
N VAL A 106 -1.65 -14.40 1.19
CA VAL A 106 -2.96 -14.73 1.78
C VAL A 106 -3.76 -15.60 0.81
N LYS A 107 -4.47 -16.59 1.36
CA LYS A 107 -5.43 -17.39 0.60
C LYS A 107 -6.81 -16.75 0.69
N MET A 108 -7.38 -16.37 -0.45
CA MET A 108 -8.72 -15.77 -0.51
C MET A 108 -9.81 -16.82 -0.76
N HIS A 109 -11.07 -16.36 -0.86
CA HIS A 109 -12.28 -17.18 -1.05
C HIS A 109 -12.24 -18.05 -2.31
N ASP A 110 -11.50 -17.62 -3.34
CA ASP A 110 -11.29 -18.35 -4.59
C ASP A 110 -10.25 -19.48 -4.46
N SER A 111 -9.73 -19.71 -3.24
CA SER A 111 -8.67 -20.67 -2.92
C SER A 111 -7.35 -20.42 -3.63
N ARG A 112 -7.14 -19.24 -4.21
CA ARG A 112 -5.87 -18.84 -4.81
C ARG A 112 -5.03 -18.07 -3.80
N ASP A 113 -3.73 -18.10 -4.03
CA ASP A 113 -2.78 -17.30 -3.28
C ASP A 113 -2.67 -15.90 -3.90
N HIS A 114 -2.82 -14.89 -3.04
CA HIS A 114 -2.72 -13.47 -3.35
C HIS A 114 -1.58 -12.83 -2.55
N GLY A 115 -0.91 -11.87 -3.17
CA GLY A 115 0.09 -11.04 -2.52
C GLY A 115 -0.53 -9.72 -2.12
N VAL A 116 -0.67 -9.46 -0.82
CA VAL A 116 -1.31 -8.24 -0.32
C VAL A 116 -0.42 -7.47 0.64
N PHE A 117 -0.51 -6.16 0.57
CA PHE A 117 -0.02 -5.21 1.57
C PHE A 117 -1.19 -4.79 2.44
N VAL A 118 -1.04 -4.91 3.76
CA VAL A 118 -2.09 -4.58 4.73
C VAL A 118 -1.64 -3.41 5.59
N PHE A 119 -2.47 -2.37 5.65
CA PHE A 119 -2.26 -1.20 6.49
C PHE A 119 -3.39 -1.09 7.52
N GLY A 120 -3.22 -1.77 8.65
CA GLY A 120 -4.19 -1.80 9.75
C GLY A 120 -3.98 -0.77 10.86
N ASP A 121 -2.87 -0.05 10.81
CA ASP A 121 -2.46 0.92 11.83
C ASP A 121 -2.25 2.30 11.18
N LEU A 122 -3.32 2.86 10.61
CA LEU A 122 -3.31 4.17 9.96
C LEU A 122 -4.23 5.13 10.70
N TYR A 123 -3.75 6.34 10.98
CA TYR A 123 -4.52 7.38 11.65
C TYR A 123 -4.41 8.71 10.91
N VAL A 124 -5.55 9.39 10.78
CA VAL A 124 -5.60 10.76 10.25
C VAL A 124 -5.71 11.74 11.41
N LYS A 125 -4.82 12.74 11.44
CA LYS A 125 -4.77 13.73 12.52
C LYS A 125 -5.70 14.91 12.32
N TYR A 126 -5.91 15.32 11.06
CA TYR A 126 -6.67 16.51 10.71
C TYR A 126 -7.89 16.14 9.86
N PRO A 127 -9.06 16.74 10.12
CA PRO A 127 -10.23 16.51 9.29
C PRO A 127 -9.99 17.05 7.87
N GLY A 128 -10.53 16.35 6.88
CA GLY A 128 -10.41 16.72 5.47
C GLY A 128 -10.74 15.55 4.55
N TYR A 129 -10.72 15.81 3.25
CA TYR A 129 -10.84 14.79 2.22
C TYR A 129 -9.48 14.57 1.57
N PHE A 130 -9.03 13.33 1.55
CA PHE A 130 -7.69 12.97 1.12
C PHE A 130 -7.73 11.79 0.16
N ARG A 131 -6.66 11.65 -0.63
CA ARG A 131 -6.34 10.43 -1.34
C ARG A 131 -5.17 9.74 -0.67
N LEU A 132 -5.19 8.41 -0.66
CA LEU A 132 -4.07 7.60 -0.23
C LEU A 132 -3.33 7.13 -1.48
N LYS A 133 -2.03 7.38 -1.51
CA LYS A 133 -1.15 6.96 -2.59
C LYS A 133 -0.28 5.83 -2.08
N PHE A 134 -0.25 4.74 -2.84
CA PHE A 134 0.53 3.56 -2.52
C PHE A 134 1.69 3.45 -3.49
N THR A 135 2.89 3.21 -2.96
CA THR A 135 4.10 3.03 -3.77
C THR A 135 4.74 1.70 -3.40
N VAL A 136 4.84 0.79 -4.37
CA VAL A 136 5.49 -0.52 -4.19
C VAL A 136 6.97 -0.44 -4.51
N PHE A 137 7.78 -1.14 -3.72
CA PHE A 137 9.22 -1.21 -3.86
C PHE A 137 9.68 -2.66 -3.75
N GLU A 138 10.79 -2.96 -4.44
CA GLU A 138 11.55 -4.20 -4.25
C GLU A 138 12.96 -3.85 -3.78
N MET A 139 13.36 -4.39 -2.63
CA MET A 139 14.73 -4.28 -2.17
C MET A 139 15.65 -5.13 -3.05
N ARG A 140 16.75 -4.54 -3.51
CA ARG A 140 17.77 -5.25 -4.29
C ARG A 140 19.14 -4.95 -3.70
N GLN A 141 20.03 -5.93 -3.73
CA GLN A 141 21.44 -5.68 -3.45
C GLN A 141 22.02 -4.79 -4.55
N GLY A 142 22.77 -3.77 -4.15
CA GLY A 142 23.50 -2.87 -5.05
C GLY A 142 24.82 -3.45 -5.53
#